data_AF-Q31RT8-F1
#
_entry.id   AF-Q31RT8-F1
#
_cell.length_a   1.000
_cell.length_b   1.000
_cell.length_c   1.000
_cell.angle_alpha   90.00
_cell.angle_beta   90.00
_cell.angle_gamma   90.00
#
_symmetry.space_group_name_H-M   'P 1'
#
loop_
_entity.id
_entity.type
_entity.pdbx_description
1 polymer ?
#
loop_
_entity_poly.entity_id
_entity_poly.type
_entity_poly.pdbx_seq_one_letter_code
_entity_poly.pdbx_strand_id
1 'polypeptide(L)'
;MIRPLLATQPDWSSGLDLGLNGLPYALPVHPNLVHFTIGLFAIALIFDLIATSHGLLQPIYNLLQIKPDRAAYYDLGWWNLLAAALITFVTVAFGFFEMLLAEPPAGAVSPWGLPALETMYLHGVGGVFSLFMIVLLTIWRGLERYRWRARLRAQVSLRYGAVALLVLGFISIQAEMGAQLGGTFGLHNTAALHISQKQSVATLQTLTIPPRTVGQALSNPPANYPLPRWEFQGDRLYYGIQSVLTLPAELAQPELLTRLNDHAWSADDFSLVGDQIYLGDRPLLPAGTTGQAQLYRLQAALLSSSDP
;
A
#
# COMPACT_ATOMS: atom_id res chain seq x y z
N MET A 1 6.89 5.04 28.51
CA MET A 1 5.97 4.14 29.26
C MET A 1 4.79 3.63 28.40
N ILE A 2 4.90 3.52 27.06
CA ILE A 2 3.79 3.13 26.15
C ILE A 2 4.11 1.82 25.36
N ARG A 3 5.25 1.17 25.64
CA ARG A 3 5.66 -0.07 24.94
C ARG A 3 4.93 -1.37 25.31
N PRO A 4 4.24 -1.57 26.46
CA PRO A 4 3.62 -2.87 26.74
C PRO A 4 2.22 -3.07 26.16
N LEU A 5 1.54 -2.03 25.65
CA LEU A 5 0.15 -2.12 25.17
C LEU A 5 0.02 -2.66 23.73
N LEU A 6 1.13 -2.86 23.01
CA LEU A 6 1.14 -3.43 21.66
C LEU A 6 1.34 -4.95 21.63
N ALA A 7 1.66 -5.59 22.76
CA ALA A 7 1.95 -7.03 22.82
C ALA A 7 0.69 -7.91 22.95
N THR A 8 -0.50 -7.31 23.06
CA THR A 8 -1.78 -8.03 23.19
C THR A 8 -2.81 -7.51 22.19
N GLN A 9 -2.40 -7.20 20.96
CA GLN A 9 -3.36 -7.04 19.88
C GLN A 9 -4.01 -8.41 19.65
N PRO A 10 -5.35 -8.53 19.71
CA PRO A 10 -6.03 -9.75 19.32
C PRO A 10 -5.62 -10.10 17.89
N ASP A 11 -5.33 -11.37 17.65
CA ASP A 11 -5.17 -11.88 16.29
C ASP A 11 -6.54 -11.84 15.58
N TRP A 12 -6.93 -10.66 15.10
CA TRP A 12 -8.14 -10.48 14.30
C TRP A 12 -8.06 -11.21 12.95
N SER A 13 -6.86 -11.64 12.53
CA SER A 13 -6.66 -12.43 11.31
C SER A 13 -7.15 -13.87 11.47
N SER A 14 -7.23 -14.38 12.71
CA SER A 14 -7.76 -15.73 12.98
C SER A 14 -9.25 -15.91 12.62
N GLY A 15 -10.01 -14.82 12.42
CA GLY A 15 -11.44 -14.87 12.03
C GLY A 15 -11.77 -14.33 10.64
N LEU A 16 -10.83 -13.66 9.96
CA LEU A 16 -11.02 -13.07 8.63
C LEU A 16 -10.08 -13.76 7.65
N ASP A 17 -10.63 -14.39 6.61
CA ASP A 17 -9.83 -14.98 5.53
C ASP A 17 -9.22 -13.87 4.66
N LEU A 18 -8.00 -13.44 5.01
CA LEU A 18 -7.30 -12.35 4.34
C LEU A 18 -6.56 -12.86 3.10
N GLY A 19 -6.75 -12.16 1.98
CA GLY A 19 -6.01 -12.41 0.75
C GLY A 19 -4.57 -11.88 0.78
N LEU A 20 -3.85 -12.06 -0.33
CA LEU A 20 -2.46 -11.61 -0.51
C LEU A 20 -2.26 -10.08 -0.42
N ASN A 21 -3.34 -9.31 -0.42
CA ASN A 21 -3.36 -7.86 -0.22
C ASN A 21 -3.66 -7.47 1.25
N GLY A 22 -3.80 -8.43 2.16
CA GLY A 22 -4.15 -8.18 3.57
C GLY A 22 -5.61 -7.74 3.78
N LEU A 23 -6.50 -7.99 2.81
CA LEU A 23 -7.93 -7.66 2.88
C LEU A 23 -8.79 -8.92 2.67
N PRO A 24 -10.03 -8.95 3.20
CA PRO A 24 -10.95 -10.07 2.99
C PRO A 24 -11.60 -10.07 1.59
N TYR A 25 -11.07 -9.26 0.67
CA TYR A 25 -11.55 -9.11 -0.70
C TYR A 25 -10.40 -8.80 -1.64
N ALA A 26 -10.54 -9.19 -2.91
CA ALA A 26 -9.45 -9.16 -3.88
C ALA A 26 -8.95 -7.75 -4.23
N LEU A 27 -9.83 -6.74 -4.21
CA LEU A 27 -9.52 -5.38 -4.65
C LEU A 27 -9.88 -4.37 -3.57
N PRO A 28 -8.96 -3.46 -3.20
CA PRO A 28 -9.25 -2.36 -2.27
C PRO A 28 -10.50 -1.59 -2.68
N VAL A 29 -11.47 -1.49 -1.76
CA VAL A 29 -12.76 -0.85 -2.01
C VAL A 29 -12.64 0.66 -1.81
N HIS A 30 -11.89 1.09 -0.79
CA HIS A 30 -11.69 2.51 -0.49
C HIS A 30 -11.24 3.34 -1.71
N PRO A 31 -10.14 3.02 -2.42
CA PRO A 31 -9.69 3.84 -3.53
C PRO A 31 -10.71 3.89 -4.69
N ASN A 32 -11.48 2.82 -4.93
CA ASN A 32 -12.55 2.85 -5.94
C ASN A 32 -13.66 3.83 -5.55
N LEU A 33 -14.07 3.83 -4.28
CA LEU A 33 -15.05 4.78 -3.76
C LEU A 33 -14.52 6.23 -3.72
N VAL A 34 -13.21 6.41 -3.50
CA VAL A 34 -12.55 7.73 -3.62
C VAL A 34 -12.69 8.27 -5.04
N HIS A 35 -12.34 7.50 -6.07
CA HIS A 35 -12.49 7.93 -7.47
C HIS A 35 -13.93 8.30 -7.80
N PHE A 36 -14.89 7.50 -7.33
CA PHE A 36 -16.29 7.77 -7.54
C PHE A 36 -16.75 9.05 -6.83
N THR A 37 -16.33 9.25 -5.58
CA THR A 37 -16.60 10.47 -4.80
C THR A 37 -16.05 11.72 -5.51
N ILE A 38 -14.78 11.67 -5.94
CA ILE A 38 -14.12 12.78 -6.65
C ILE A 38 -14.82 13.07 -7.97
N GLY A 39 -15.14 12.02 -8.74
CA GLY A 39 -15.86 12.14 -10.01
C GLY A 39 -17.20 12.84 -9.85
N LEU A 40 -18.02 12.39 -8.90
CA LEU A 40 -19.32 13.01 -8.60
C LEU A 40 -19.17 14.46 -8.15
N PHE A 41 -18.24 14.74 -7.24
CA PHE A 41 -18.00 16.11 -6.76
C PHE A 41 -17.52 17.04 -7.88
N ALA A 42 -16.58 16.60 -8.71
CA ALA A 42 -16.06 17.37 -9.84
C ALA A 42 -17.14 17.62 -10.90
N ILE A 43 -17.92 16.60 -11.25
CA ILE A 43 -19.05 16.73 -12.18
C ILE A 43 -20.08 17.72 -11.63
N ALA A 44 -20.40 17.65 -10.34
CA ALA A 44 -21.32 18.57 -9.71
C ALA A 44 -20.87 20.03 -9.88
N LEU A 45 -19.59 20.29 -9.60
CA LEU A 45 -18.98 21.60 -9.73
C LEU A 45 -18.95 22.10 -11.18
N ILE A 46 -18.60 21.23 -12.14
CA ILE A 46 -18.59 21.56 -13.57
C ILE A 46 -20.00 22.00 -14.01
N PHE A 47 -21.04 21.25 -13.66
CA PHE A 47 -22.40 21.61 -14.05
C PHE A 47 -22.89 22.90 -13.38
N ASP A 48 -22.56 23.13 -12.11
CA ASP A 48 -22.88 24.39 -11.43
C ASP A 48 -22.16 25.59 -12.07
N LEU A 49 -20.90 25.42 -12.48
CA LEU A 49 -20.13 26.45 -13.17
C LEU A 49 -20.65 26.72 -14.58
N ILE A 50 -21.01 25.69 -15.35
CA ILE A 50 -21.63 25.82 -16.68
C ILE A 50 -22.95 26.58 -16.57
N ALA A 51 -23.82 26.18 -15.63
CA ALA A 51 -25.12 26.81 -15.43
C ALA A 51 -25.00 28.29 -15.00
N THR A 52 -24.03 28.59 -14.13
CA THR A 52 -23.77 29.96 -13.64
C THR A 52 -23.14 30.83 -14.72
N SER A 53 -22.24 30.26 -15.54
CA SER A 53 -21.47 30.96 -16.58
C SER A 53 -22.16 31.01 -17.94
N HIS A 54 -23.43 30.61 -18.04
CA HIS A 54 -24.10 30.47 -19.33
C HIS A 54 -24.16 31.77 -20.15
N GLY A 55 -24.11 32.96 -19.54
CA GLY A 55 -23.97 34.21 -20.31
C GLY A 55 -22.64 34.26 -21.09
N LEU A 56 -21.56 33.79 -20.48
CA LEU A 56 -20.23 33.73 -21.07
C LEU A 56 -20.10 32.61 -22.13
N LEU A 57 -20.81 31.50 -21.92
CA LEU A 57 -20.82 30.34 -22.83
C LEU A 57 -21.78 30.49 -24.02
N GLN A 58 -22.60 31.56 -24.04
CA GLN A 58 -23.59 31.80 -25.10
C GLN A 58 -23.02 31.76 -26.54
N PRO A 59 -21.83 32.35 -26.83
CA PRO A 59 -21.25 32.26 -28.17
C PRO A 59 -20.95 30.81 -28.60
N ILE A 60 -20.49 29.97 -27.67
CA ILE A 60 -20.19 28.56 -27.92
C ILE A 60 -21.48 27.77 -28.16
N TYR A 61 -22.53 28.01 -27.36
CA TYR A 61 -23.83 27.37 -27.58
C TYR A 61 -24.43 27.74 -28.93
N ASN A 62 -24.33 29.00 -29.33
CA ASN A 62 -24.80 29.45 -30.64
C ASN A 62 -23.98 28.82 -31.78
N LEU A 63 -22.65 28.75 -31.64
CA LEU A 63 -21.76 28.11 -32.62
C LEU A 63 -22.09 26.63 -32.81
N LEU A 64 -22.37 25.91 -31.71
CA LEU A 64 -22.68 24.49 -31.72
C LEU A 64 -24.18 24.18 -31.91
N GLN A 65 -25.02 25.21 -32.04
CA GLN A 65 -26.49 25.10 -32.13
C GLN A 65 -27.14 24.30 -30.98
N ILE A 66 -26.53 24.37 -29.78
CA ILE A 66 -27.02 23.70 -28.59
C ILE A 66 -28.04 24.61 -27.88
N LYS A 67 -29.17 24.04 -27.45
CA LYS A 67 -30.14 24.71 -26.57
C LYS A 67 -29.92 24.26 -25.13
N PRO A 68 -29.07 24.95 -24.36
CA PRO A 68 -28.80 24.58 -22.97
C PRO A 68 -30.05 24.76 -22.09
N ASP A 69 -30.34 23.76 -21.26
CA ASP A 69 -31.27 23.91 -20.14
C ASP A 69 -30.50 24.17 -18.84
N ARG A 70 -30.51 25.44 -18.40
CA ARG A 70 -29.85 25.86 -17.16
C ARG A 70 -30.41 25.14 -15.94
N ALA A 71 -31.71 24.89 -15.89
CA ALA A 71 -32.33 24.24 -14.74
C ALA A 71 -31.83 22.80 -14.63
N ALA A 72 -31.80 22.08 -15.76
CA ALA A 72 -31.24 20.74 -15.84
C ALA A 72 -29.78 20.68 -15.39
N TYR A 73 -28.93 21.64 -15.78
CA TYR A 73 -27.55 21.67 -15.29
C TYR A 73 -27.45 21.88 -13.78
N TYR A 74 -28.26 22.76 -13.19
CA TYR A 74 -28.29 22.88 -11.73
C TYR A 74 -28.80 21.59 -11.07
N ASP A 75 -29.77 20.88 -11.66
CA ASP A 75 -30.24 19.57 -11.17
C ASP A 75 -29.13 18.52 -11.18
N LEU A 76 -28.40 18.42 -12.29
CA LEU A 76 -27.24 17.53 -12.40
C LEU A 76 -26.18 17.89 -11.36
N GLY A 77 -25.90 19.19 -11.17
CA GLY A 77 -25.01 19.68 -10.11
C GLY A 77 -25.44 19.22 -8.73
N TRP A 78 -26.72 19.43 -8.39
CA TRP A 78 -27.30 19.08 -7.10
C TRP A 78 -27.23 17.57 -6.80
N TRP A 79 -27.71 16.73 -7.72
CA TRP A 79 -27.79 15.28 -7.46
C TRP A 79 -26.41 14.62 -7.41
N ASN A 80 -25.46 15.07 -8.21
CA ASN A 80 -24.08 14.59 -8.13
C ASN A 80 -23.43 14.97 -6.79
N LEU A 81 -23.63 16.19 -6.30
CA LEU A 81 -23.08 16.61 -5.01
C LEU A 81 -23.70 15.84 -3.83
N LEU A 82 -25.03 15.66 -3.85
CA LEU A 82 -25.73 14.88 -2.83
C LEU A 82 -25.24 13.42 -2.84
N ALA A 83 -25.12 12.81 -4.01
CA ALA A 83 -24.56 11.47 -4.15
C ALA A 83 -23.12 11.41 -3.64
N ALA A 84 -22.26 12.37 -4.00
CA ALA A 84 -20.89 12.47 -3.51
C ALA A 84 -20.86 12.50 -1.98
N ALA A 85 -21.71 13.32 -1.34
CA ALA A 85 -21.78 13.39 0.11
C ALA A 85 -22.15 12.04 0.75
N LEU A 86 -23.18 11.37 0.23
CA LEU A 86 -23.63 10.07 0.75
C LEU A 86 -22.57 8.99 0.57
N ILE A 87 -21.95 8.92 -0.61
CA ILE A 87 -20.91 7.92 -0.91
C ILE A 87 -19.66 8.18 -0.08
N THR A 88 -19.31 9.45 0.21
CA THR A 88 -18.14 9.78 1.02
C THR A 88 -18.20 9.15 2.41
N PHE A 89 -19.38 9.01 3.02
CA PHE A 89 -19.51 8.27 4.30
C PHE A 89 -19.02 6.83 4.16
N VAL A 90 -19.42 6.15 3.08
CA VAL A 90 -19.00 4.78 2.79
C VAL A 90 -17.52 4.73 2.44
N THR A 91 -17.03 5.69 1.66
CA THR A 91 -15.60 5.85 1.32
C THR A 91 -14.73 5.96 2.57
N VAL A 92 -15.12 6.80 3.53
CA VAL A 92 -14.39 6.99 4.79
C VAL A 92 -14.47 5.74 5.68
N ALA A 93 -15.64 5.09 5.76
CA ALA A 93 -15.78 3.85 6.52
C ALA A 93 -14.85 2.74 6.02
N PHE A 94 -14.82 2.49 4.71
CA PHE A 94 -13.86 1.55 4.12
C PHE A 94 -12.41 2.02 4.27
N GLY A 95 -12.15 3.33 4.19
CA GLY A 95 -10.82 3.87 4.44
C GLY A 95 -10.30 3.53 5.85
N PHE A 96 -11.14 3.69 6.87
CA PHE A 96 -10.78 3.27 8.23
C PHE A 96 -10.61 1.77 8.37
N PHE A 97 -11.52 0.98 7.79
CA PHE A 97 -11.43 -0.47 7.82
C PHE A 97 -10.11 -0.97 7.20
N GLU A 98 -9.75 -0.47 6.01
CA GLU A 98 -8.51 -0.84 5.34
C GLU A 98 -7.28 -0.35 6.12
N MET A 99 -7.30 0.87 6.67
CA MET A 99 -6.21 1.35 7.55
C MET A 99 -6.00 0.49 8.81
N LEU A 100 -7.05 -0.08 9.39
CA LEU A 100 -6.94 -0.97 10.54
C LEU A 100 -6.26 -2.31 10.20
N LEU A 101 -6.30 -2.72 8.94
CA LEU A 101 -5.67 -3.94 8.43
C LEU A 101 -4.33 -3.65 7.73
N ALA A 102 -3.90 -2.40 7.69
CA ALA A 102 -2.68 -1.99 6.99
C ALA A 102 -1.43 -2.16 7.88
N GLU A 103 -0.36 -2.68 7.28
CA GLU A 103 0.97 -2.76 7.89
C GLU A 103 1.95 -1.83 7.15
N PRO A 104 2.04 -0.54 7.54
CA PRO A 104 2.89 0.42 6.84
C PRO A 104 4.38 0.08 6.99
N PRO A 105 5.16 0.04 5.89
CA PRO A 105 6.57 -0.31 5.94
C PRO A 105 7.39 0.71 6.75
N ALA A 106 8.23 0.20 7.65
CA ALA A 106 9.13 1.03 8.45
C ALA A 106 10.26 1.62 7.59
N GLY A 107 10.57 2.90 7.79
CA GLY A 107 11.66 3.58 7.10
C GLY A 107 11.38 3.99 5.65
N ALA A 108 10.25 3.58 5.06
CA ALA A 108 9.83 4.04 3.75
C ALA A 108 9.34 5.49 3.79
N VAL A 109 9.73 6.28 2.80
CA VAL A 109 9.34 7.69 2.65
C VAL A 109 8.65 7.91 1.31
N SER A 110 7.65 8.79 1.29
CA SER A 110 6.91 9.15 0.08
C SER A 110 7.70 10.16 -0.76
N PRO A 111 7.29 10.43 -2.00
CA PRO A 111 7.86 11.52 -2.81
C PRO A 111 7.78 12.90 -2.13
N TRP A 112 6.91 13.07 -1.15
CA TRP A 112 6.78 14.30 -0.34
C TRP A 112 7.68 14.31 0.90
N GLY A 113 8.52 13.29 1.07
CA GLY A 113 9.41 13.13 2.22
C GLY A 113 8.70 12.65 3.49
N LEU A 114 7.44 12.24 3.41
CA LEU A 114 6.66 11.78 4.56
C LEU A 114 6.84 10.28 4.79
N PRO A 115 7.07 9.83 6.03
CA PRO A 115 7.04 8.41 6.38
C PRO A 115 5.70 7.75 6.05
N ALA A 116 5.69 6.43 5.80
CA ALA A 116 4.47 5.68 5.48
C ALA A 116 3.36 5.84 6.54
N LEU A 117 3.71 5.69 7.81
CA LEU A 117 2.78 5.83 8.93
C LEU A 117 2.20 7.25 9.03
N GLU A 118 3.03 8.28 8.83
CA GLU A 118 2.60 9.68 8.88
C GLU A 118 1.68 10.01 7.70
N THR A 119 2.04 9.56 6.49
CA THR A 119 1.18 9.68 5.30
C THR A 119 -0.19 9.04 5.54
N MET A 120 -0.23 7.85 6.16
CA MET A 120 -1.48 7.14 6.46
C MET A 120 -2.36 7.92 7.45
N TYR A 121 -1.78 8.47 8.51
CA TYR A 121 -2.53 9.29 9.48
C TYR A 121 -3.07 10.58 8.87
N LEU A 122 -2.23 11.31 8.13
CA LEU A 122 -2.63 12.56 7.48
C LEU A 122 -3.71 12.32 6.43
N HIS A 123 -3.59 11.24 5.65
CA HIS A 123 -4.63 10.79 4.71
C HIS A 123 -5.94 10.45 5.43
N GLY A 124 -5.87 9.67 6.52
CA GLY A 124 -7.04 9.27 7.30
C GLY A 124 -7.79 10.46 7.91
N VAL A 125 -7.07 11.35 8.61
CA VAL A 125 -7.65 12.58 9.19
C VAL A 125 -8.15 13.52 8.11
N GLY A 126 -7.38 13.67 7.02
CA GLY A 126 -7.75 14.47 5.86
C GLY A 126 -9.01 13.94 5.15
N GLY A 127 -9.21 12.63 5.13
CA GLY A 127 -10.44 11.99 4.63
C GLY A 127 -11.67 12.35 5.45
N VAL A 128 -11.59 12.31 6.78
CA VAL A 128 -12.68 12.76 7.67
C VAL A 128 -12.98 14.24 7.49
N PHE A 129 -11.94 15.07 7.37
CA PHE A 129 -12.11 16.49 7.12
C PHE A 129 -12.74 16.76 5.74
N SER A 130 -12.37 15.98 4.72
CA SER A 130 -12.99 16.04 3.39
C SER A 130 -14.49 15.71 3.44
N LEU A 131 -14.88 14.66 4.18
CA LEU A 131 -16.29 14.32 4.41
C LEU A 131 -17.05 15.51 5.02
N PHE A 132 -16.51 16.10 6.08
CA PHE A 132 -17.12 17.27 6.72
C PHE A 132 -17.31 18.43 5.73
N MET A 133 -16.29 18.74 4.94
CA MET A 133 -16.35 19.81 3.94
C MET A 133 -17.38 19.54 2.83
N ILE A 134 -17.42 18.30 2.31
CA ILE A 134 -18.40 17.90 1.28
C ILE A 134 -19.83 18.01 1.82
N VAL A 135 -20.08 17.57 3.06
CA VAL A 135 -21.41 17.69 3.69
C VAL A 135 -21.80 19.15 3.88
N LEU A 136 -20.89 19.99 4.38
CA LEU A 136 -21.15 21.43 4.54
C LEU A 136 -21.45 22.11 3.19
N LEU A 137 -20.68 21.79 2.15
CA LEU A 137 -20.94 22.31 0.81
C LEU A 137 -22.28 21.83 0.26
N THR A 138 -22.65 20.57 0.52
CA THR A 138 -23.95 20.03 0.10
C THR A 138 -25.10 20.77 0.77
N ILE A 139 -24.99 21.04 2.08
CA ILE A 139 -25.98 21.83 2.82
C ILE A 139 -26.04 23.26 2.27
N TRP A 140 -24.88 23.93 2.09
CA TRP A 140 -24.82 25.28 1.52
C TRP A 140 -25.47 25.29 0.13
N ARG A 141 -25.09 24.36 -0.75
CA ARG A 141 -25.63 24.24 -2.10
C ARG A 141 -27.15 24.07 -2.10
N GLY A 142 -27.68 23.26 -1.18
CA GLY A 142 -29.11 23.04 -0.99
C GLY A 142 -29.83 24.29 -0.48
N LEU A 143 -29.23 25.01 0.47
CA LEU A 143 -29.76 26.30 0.94
C LEU A 143 -29.80 27.34 -0.19
N GLU A 144 -28.76 27.42 -1.02
CA GLU A 144 -28.78 28.26 -2.21
C GLU A 144 -29.91 27.86 -3.17
N ARG A 145 -30.01 26.57 -3.50
CA ARG A 145 -31.01 26.06 -4.45
C ARG A 145 -32.44 26.31 -3.99
N TYR A 146 -32.75 25.92 -2.76
CA TYR A 146 -34.14 25.78 -2.30
C TYR A 146 -34.62 26.95 -1.43
N ARG A 147 -33.73 27.79 -0.92
CA ARG A 147 -34.10 28.88 0.00
C ARG A 147 -33.55 30.24 -0.41
N TRP A 148 -32.24 30.41 -0.50
CA TRP A 148 -31.62 31.72 -0.68
C TRP A 148 -31.68 32.23 -2.12
N ARG A 149 -31.60 31.34 -3.11
CA ARG A 149 -31.52 31.69 -4.54
C ARG A 149 -32.57 30.99 -5.39
N ALA A 150 -33.60 30.41 -4.77
CA ALA A 150 -34.64 29.63 -5.45
C ALA A 150 -35.38 30.37 -6.57
N ARG A 151 -35.44 31.71 -6.50
CA ARG A 151 -36.10 32.57 -7.51
C ARG A 151 -35.11 33.31 -8.42
N LEU A 152 -33.81 33.09 -8.25
CA LEU A 152 -32.79 33.72 -9.06
C LEU A 152 -32.45 32.86 -10.28
N ARG A 153 -32.12 33.52 -11.40
CA ARG A 153 -31.64 32.83 -12.61
C ARG A 153 -30.36 32.03 -12.36
N ALA A 154 -29.50 32.53 -11.47
CA ALA A 154 -28.33 31.82 -10.99
C ALA A 154 -28.65 31.24 -9.62
N GLN A 155 -28.94 29.93 -9.56
CA GLN A 155 -29.28 29.22 -8.33
C GLN A 155 -28.06 28.95 -7.44
N VAL A 156 -26.86 29.25 -7.94
CA VAL A 156 -25.59 29.07 -7.25
C VAL A 156 -24.83 30.39 -7.23
N SER A 157 -24.12 30.66 -6.13
CA SER A 157 -23.22 31.81 -6.05
C SER A 157 -21.80 31.47 -6.50
N LEU A 158 -21.09 32.46 -7.05
CA LEU A 158 -19.67 32.32 -7.36
C LEU A 158 -18.82 32.07 -6.10
N ARG A 159 -19.28 32.52 -4.92
CA ARG A 159 -18.59 32.28 -3.64
C ARG A 159 -18.62 30.80 -3.29
N TYR A 160 -19.79 30.16 -3.39
CA TYR A 160 -19.90 28.71 -3.27
C TYR A 160 -18.98 28.00 -4.27
N GLY A 161 -19.01 28.41 -5.54
CA GLY A 161 -18.17 27.80 -6.58
C GLY A 161 -16.67 27.91 -6.28
N ALA A 162 -16.22 29.07 -5.79
CA ALA A 162 -14.82 29.28 -5.39
C ALA A 162 -14.42 28.41 -4.19
N VAL A 163 -15.28 28.29 -3.17
CA VAL A 163 -15.02 27.39 -2.03
C VAL A 163 -15.01 25.93 -2.48
N ALA A 164 -15.96 25.52 -3.33
CA ALA A 164 -16.01 24.18 -3.88
C ALA A 164 -14.75 23.82 -4.70
N LEU A 165 -14.19 24.78 -5.46
CA LEU A 165 -12.89 24.61 -6.13
C LEU A 165 -11.74 24.41 -5.14
N LEU A 166 -11.70 25.16 -4.02
CA LEU A 166 -10.69 24.97 -2.98
C LEU A 166 -10.82 23.59 -2.32
N VAL A 167 -12.05 23.14 -2.06
CA VAL A 167 -12.33 21.81 -1.52
C VAL A 167 -11.91 20.72 -2.50
N LEU A 168 -12.17 20.89 -3.81
CA LEU A 168 -11.66 19.97 -4.82
C LEU A 168 -10.13 19.90 -4.80
N GLY A 169 -9.45 21.05 -4.69
CA GLY A 169 -7.99 21.10 -4.55
C GLY A 169 -7.49 20.34 -3.31
N PHE A 170 -8.15 20.51 -2.16
CA PHE A 170 -7.83 19.76 -0.94
C PHE A 170 -8.04 18.25 -1.12
N ILE A 171 -9.17 17.84 -1.70
CA ILE A 171 -9.46 16.42 -1.98
C ILE A 171 -8.41 15.84 -2.95
N SER A 172 -7.92 16.59 -3.94
CA SER A 172 -6.85 16.14 -4.83
C SER A 172 -5.53 15.88 -4.09
N ILE A 173 -5.20 16.71 -3.09
CA ILE A 173 -4.03 16.45 -2.22
C ILE A 173 -4.23 15.13 -1.46
N GLN A 174 -5.42 14.90 -0.91
CA GLN A 174 -5.75 13.63 -0.23
C GLN A 174 -5.71 12.43 -1.18
N ALA A 175 -6.21 12.58 -2.41
CA ALA A 175 -6.15 11.54 -3.42
C ALA A 175 -4.71 11.13 -3.75
N GLU A 176 -3.80 12.10 -3.83
CA GLU A 176 -2.38 11.85 -4.07
C GLU A 176 -1.71 11.14 -2.87
N MET A 177 -2.03 11.53 -1.63
CA MET A 177 -1.55 10.79 -0.46
C MET A 177 -2.03 9.34 -0.47
N GLY A 178 -3.32 9.11 -0.77
CA GLY A 178 -3.87 7.76 -0.95
C GLY A 178 -3.19 6.97 -2.07
N ALA A 179 -2.85 7.64 -3.18
CA ALA A 179 -2.10 7.01 -4.28
C ALA A 179 -0.68 6.60 -3.84
N GLN A 180 0.00 7.42 -3.02
CA GLN A 180 1.30 7.07 -2.45
C GLN A 180 1.21 5.88 -1.48
N LEU A 181 0.13 5.79 -0.68
CA LEU A 181 -0.12 4.63 0.19
C LEU A 181 -0.18 3.31 -0.60
N GLY A 182 -0.95 3.26 -1.68
CA GLY A 182 -1.07 2.05 -2.50
C GLY A 182 0.07 1.81 -3.50
N GLY A 183 0.63 2.89 -4.05
CA GLY A 183 1.63 2.84 -5.12
C GLY A 183 3.07 2.82 -4.61
N THR A 184 3.40 3.70 -3.66
CA THR A 184 4.76 3.83 -3.11
C THR A 184 4.99 2.87 -1.95
N PHE A 185 4.04 2.79 -1.01
CA PHE A 185 4.18 1.94 0.17
C PHE A 185 3.58 0.55 0.00
N GLY A 186 2.89 0.30 -1.11
CA GLY A 186 2.32 -1.01 -1.43
C GLY A 186 1.18 -1.45 -0.52
N LEU A 187 0.56 -0.54 0.24
CA LEU A 187 -0.55 -0.89 1.10
C LEU A 187 -1.71 -1.45 0.27
N HIS A 188 -2.10 -2.67 0.61
CA HIS A 188 -3.14 -3.45 -0.08
C HIS A 188 -2.95 -3.63 -1.59
N ASN A 189 -1.71 -3.48 -2.07
CA ASN A 189 -1.35 -3.66 -3.47
C ASN A 189 -0.34 -4.80 -3.58
N THR A 190 -0.85 -6.00 -3.85
CA THR A 190 -0.05 -7.22 -4.02
C THR A 190 1.08 -7.04 -5.03
N ALA A 191 0.86 -6.31 -6.13
CA ALA A 191 1.89 -6.10 -7.14
C ALA A 191 3.02 -5.18 -6.63
N ALA A 192 2.67 -4.09 -5.96
CA ALA A 192 3.65 -3.17 -5.38
C ALA A 192 4.46 -3.83 -4.24
N LEU A 193 3.83 -4.66 -3.41
CA LEU A 193 4.52 -5.46 -2.39
C LEU A 193 5.59 -6.36 -3.02
N HIS A 194 5.28 -7.05 -4.12
CA HIS A 194 6.24 -7.90 -4.82
C HIS A 194 7.40 -7.10 -5.44
N ILE A 195 7.16 -5.89 -5.95
CA ILE A 195 8.22 -5.03 -6.51
C ILE A 195 9.14 -4.52 -5.40
N SER A 196 8.57 -4.06 -4.29
CA SER A 196 9.32 -3.57 -3.13
C SER A 196 10.18 -4.68 -2.50
N GLN A 197 9.66 -5.90 -2.39
CA GLN A 197 10.44 -7.08 -1.97
C GLN A 197 11.58 -7.39 -2.95
N LYS A 198 11.34 -7.35 -4.27
CA LYS A 198 12.41 -7.58 -5.26
C LYS A 198 13.51 -6.52 -5.18
N GLN A 199 13.17 -5.25 -4.95
CA GLN A 199 14.15 -4.16 -4.84
C GLN A 199 14.96 -4.19 -3.54
N SER A 200 14.34 -4.57 -2.43
CA SER A 200 15.05 -4.74 -1.14
C SER A 200 16.05 -5.90 -1.20
N VAL A 201 15.72 -7.00 -1.88
CA VAL A 201 16.66 -8.10 -2.14
C VAL A 201 17.84 -7.64 -3.02
N ALA A 202 17.59 -6.90 -4.11
CA ALA A 202 18.65 -6.36 -4.97
C ALA A 202 19.54 -5.32 -4.26
N THR A 203 18.96 -4.52 -3.36
CA THR A 203 19.70 -3.52 -2.59
C THR A 203 20.58 -4.17 -1.52
N LEU A 204 20.08 -5.22 -0.85
CA LEU A 204 20.88 -6.01 0.09
C LEU A 204 22.05 -6.73 -0.62
N GLN A 205 21.85 -7.20 -1.86
CA GLN A 205 22.95 -7.73 -2.68
C GLN A 205 24.01 -6.67 -3.02
N THR A 206 23.61 -5.40 -3.18
CA THR A 206 24.54 -4.32 -3.53
C THR A 206 25.27 -3.74 -2.31
N LEU A 207 24.64 -3.76 -1.13
CA LEU A 207 25.23 -3.26 0.12
C LEU A 207 26.18 -4.24 0.82
N THR A 208 26.25 -5.49 0.36
CA THR A 208 27.06 -6.53 1.03
C THR A 208 28.49 -6.64 0.46
N ILE A 209 28.84 -6.00 -0.67
CA ILE A 209 30.21 -6.14 -1.21
C ILE A 209 30.71 -4.85 -1.90
N PRO A 210 31.56 -4.02 -1.24
CA PRO A 210 32.50 -3.19 -1.98
C PRO A 210 33.59 -4.11 -2.61
N PRO A 211 33.85 -4.03 -3.92
CA PRO A 211 34.73 -4.97 -4.63
C PRO A 211 36.23 -4.79 -4.35
N ARG A 212 36.63 -4.27 -3.17
CA ARG A 212 38.05 -3.94 -2.89
C ARG A 212 38.61 -4.33 -1.53
N THR A 213 37.90 -5.07 -0.69
CA THR A 213 38.47 -5.43 0.63
C THR A 213 38.25 -6.87 1.09
N VAL A 214 37.84 -7.80 0.22
CA VAL A 214 37.77 -9.22 0.62
C VAL A 214 39.18 -9.83 0.75
N GLY A 215 40.12 -9.43 -0.11
CA GLY A 215 41.50 -9.95 -0.08
C GLY A 215 42.36 -9.53 1.11
N GLN A 216 41.99 -8.49 1.88
CA GLN A 216 42.78 -8.04 3.04
C GLN A 216 42.20 -8.48 4.39
N ALA A 217 40.89 -8.68 4.52
CA ALA A 217 40.27 -9.12 5.77
C ALA A 217 40.54 -10.61 6.10
N LEU A 218 40.83 -11.44 5.09
CA LEU A 218 41.13 -12.87 5.26
C LEU A 218 42.58 -13.16 5.65
N SER A 219 43.47 -12.16 5.69
CA SER A 219 44.88 -12.38 6.00
C SER A 219 45.25 -12.22 7.49
N ASN A 220 44.36 -11.67 8.33
CA ASN A 220 44.52 -11.60 9.79
C ASN A 220 43.19 -11.32 10.51
N PRO A 221 42.38 -12.34 10.84
CA PRO A 221 41.22 -12.15 11.71
C PRO A 221 41.68 -11.86 13.16
N PRO A 222 41.09 -10.89 13.86
CA PRO A 222 41.31 -10.73 15.30
C PRO A 222 40.81 -11.99 16.02
N ALA A 223 41.66 -12.58 16.87
CA ALA A 223 41.52 -13.93 17.44
C ALA A 223 40.23 -14.23 18.24
N ASN A 224 39.34 -13.25 18.43
CA ASN A 224 38.18 -13.34 19.34
C ASN A 224 36.82 -13.01 18.70
N TYR A 225 36.70 -12.95 17.36
CA TYR A 225 35.38 -12.87 16.71
C TYR A 225 34.99 -14.24 16.15
N PRO A 226 33.92 -14.89 16.65
CA PRO A 226 33.40 -16.08 16.00
C PRO A 226 32.87 -15.64 14.62
N LEU A 227 33.38 -16.28 13.56
CA LEU A 227 32.82 -16.15 12.21
C LEU A 227 31.32 -16.45 12.27
N PRO A 228 30.48 -15.74 11.49
CA PRO A 228 29.06 -16.04 11.44
C PRO A 228 28.87 -17.50 10.99
N ARG A 229 28.24 -18.30 11.86
CA ARG A 229 27.93 -19.70 11.60
C ARG A 229 26.44 -19.85 11.36
N TRP A 230 26.10 -20.81 10.51
CA TRP A 230 24.75 -21.30 10.37
C TRP A 230 24.43 -22.22 11.55
N GLU A 231 23.35 -21.95 12.27
CA GLU A 231 22.91 -22.76 13.42
C GLU A 231 21.40 -23.03 13.30
N PHE A 232 20.98 -24.28 13.48
CA PHE A 232 19.55 -24.60 13.59
C PHE A 232 19.10 -24.55 15.05
N GLN A 233 18.04 -23.78 15.30
CA GLN A 233 17.34 -23.76 16.58
C GLN A 233 15.88 -24.17 16.35
N GLY A 234 15.57 -25.45 16.64
CA GLY A 234 14.26 -26.02 16.34
C GLY A 234 14.04 -26.17 14.84
N ASP A 235 12.92 -25.67 14.33
CA ASP A 235 12.56 -25.64 12.91
C ASP A 235 13.16 -24.44 12.15
N ARG A 236 14.02 -23.65 12.79
CA ARG A 236 14.54 -22.39 12.23
C ARG A 236 16.05 -22.43 12.00
N LEU A 237 16.48 -21.93 10.84
CA LEU A 237 17.89 -21.75 10.46
C LEU A 237 18.32 -20.30 10.66
N TYR A 238 19.41 -20.10 11.41
CA TYR A 238 19.96 -18.80 11.77
C TYR A 238 21.31 -18.60 11.10
N TYR A 239 21.62 -17.36 10.70
CA TYR A 239 22.97 -16.92 10.36
C TYR A 239 23.37 -15.82 11.35
N GLY A 240 24.24 -16.16 12.30
CA GLY A 240 24.49 -15.31 13.47
C GLY A 240 23.22 -15.16 14.33
N ILE A 241 22.77 -13.93 14.59
CA ILE A 241 21.63 -13.62 15.47
C ILE A 241 20.28 -13.44 14.76
N GLN A 242 20.21 -13.60 13.44
CA GLN A 242 18.98 -13.42 12.66
C GLN A 242 18.41 -14.76 12.18
N SER A 243 17.12 -14.99 12.40
CA SER A 243 16.41 -16.14 11.83
C SER A 243 16.16 -15.90 10.34
N VAL A 244 16.69 -16.78 9.48
CA VAL A 244 16.65 -16.60 8.02
C VAL A 244 15.54 -17.45 7.39
N LEU A 245 15.23 -18.61 7.98
CA LEU A 245 14.26 -19.55 7.41
C LEU A 245 13.51 -20.31 8.51
N THR A 246 12.23 -20.58 8.31
CA THR A 246 11.45 -21.57 9.08
C THR A 246 11.14 -22.74 8.16
N LEU A 247 11.53 -23.95 8.57
CA LEU A 247 11.31 -25.18 7.83
C LEU A 247 9.84 -25.60 7.91
N PRO A 248 9.23 -26.10 6.81
CA PRO A 248 7.94 -26.76 6.84
C PRO A 248 7.93 -27.92 7.85
N ALA A 249 6.75 -28.20 8.43
CA ALA A 249 6.57 -29.23 9.45
C ALA A 249 7.00 -30.64 8.95
N GLU A 250 6.91 -30.88 7.65
CA GLU A 250 7.32 -32.13 7.01
C GLU A 250 8.85 -32.34 7.03
N LEU A 251 9.62 -31.25 7.15
CA LEU A 251 11.08 -31.20 7.15
C LEU A 251 11.68 -30.95 8.55
N ALA A 252 10.87 -30.50 9.49
CA ALA A 252 11.22 -30.35 10.91
C ALA A 252 11.24 -31.71 11.66
N GLN A 253 11.65 -32.79 11.00
CA GLN A 253 11.77 -34.10 11.63
C GLN A 253 12.97 -34.10 12.59
N PRO A 254 12.82 -34.56 13.85
CA PRO A 254 13.87 -34.49 14.86
C PRO A 254 15.19 -35.14 14.42
N GLU A 255 15.11 -36.23 13.67
CA GLU A 255 16.26 -36.97 13.14
C GLU A 255 17.01 -36.20 12.05
N LEU A 256 16.31 -35.41 11.23
CA LEU A 256 16.90 -34.56 10.19
C LEU A 256 17.57 -33.33 10.83
N LEU A 257 16.90 -32.71 11.79
CA LEU A 257 17.41 -31.54 12.53
C LEU A 257 18.66 -31.87 13.37
N THR A 258 18.68 -33.03 14.02
CA THR A 258 19.85 -33.48 14.79
C THR A 258 21.07 -33.67 13.88
N ARG A 259 20.86 -34.29 12.71
CA ARG A 259 21.93 -34.47 11.71
C ARG A 259 22.43 -33.18 11.08
N LEU A 260 21.52 -32.22 10.85
CA LEU A 260 21.89 -30.90 10.34
C LEU A 260 22.67 -30.09 11.38
N ASN A 261 22.45 -30.30 12.68
CA ASN A 261 23.21 -29.65 13.75
C ASN A 261 24.57 -30.29 14.06
N ASP A 262 24.74 -31.58 13.74
CA ASP A 262 25.98 -32.32 14.04
C ASP A 262 27.13 -32.08 13.03
N HIS A 263 26.90 -31.31 11.96
CA HIS A 263 27.91 -30.97 10.97
C HIS A 263 27.99 -29.46 10.72
N ALA A 264 29.22 -28.95 10.66
CA ALA A 264 29.47 -27.60 10.17
C ALA A 264 29.40 -27.62 8.64
N TRP A 265 28.29 -27.13 8.10
CA TRP A 265 28.08 -27.08 6.65
C TRP A 265 28.75 -25.84 6.05
N SER A 266 29.47 -26.06 4.96
CA SER A 266 29.98 -25.02 4.09
C SER A 266 29.02 -24.80 2.92
N ALA A 267 29.14 -23.65 2.23
CA ALA A 267 28.34 -23.37 1.04
C ALA A 267 28.57 -24.42 -0.07
N ASP A 268 29.76 -25.03 -0.12
CA ASP A 268 30.17 -26.03 -1.11
C ASP A 268 29.49 -27.39 -0.91
N ASP A 269 28.89 -27.63 0.27
CA ASP A 269 28.16 -28.88 0.56
C ASP A 269 26.77 -28.91 -0.11
N PHE A 270 26.32 -27.79 -0.65
CA PHE A 270 25.02 -27.66 -1.32
C PHE A 270 25.20 -27.55 -2.83
N SER A 271 24.48 -28.38 -3.60
CA SER A 271 24.48 -28.30 -5.06
C SER A 271 23.06 -28.20 -5.63
N LEU A 272 22.90 -27.53 -6.76
CA LEU A 272 21.62 -27.38 -7.45
C LEU A 272 21.66 -28.19 -8.76
N VAL A 273 20.74 -29.14 -8.92
CA VAL A 273 20.58 -29.90 -10.16
C VAL A 273 19.13 -29.79 -10.62
N GLY A 274 18.88 -28.92 -11.60
CA GLY A 274 17.52 -28.55 -12.01
C GLY A 274 16.82 -27.71 -10.93
N ASP A 275 15.60 -28.12 -10.56
CA ASP A 275 14.77 -27.46 -9.54
C ASP A 275 14.94 -28.09 -8.14
N GLN A 276 16.00 -28.87 -7.93
CA GLN A 276 16.25 -29.67 -6.73
C GLN A 276 17.57 -29.22 -6.08
N ILE A 277 17.51 -28.96 -4.76
CA ILE A 277 18.68 -28.67 -3.94
C ILE A 277 19.17 -29.98 -3.33
N TYR A 278 20.46 -30.21 -3.42
CA TYR A 278 21.13 -31.38 -2.88
C TYR A 278 22.06 -30.95 -1.74
N LEU A 279 22.17 -31.82 -0.74
CA LEU A 279 23.22 -31.78 0.29
C LEU A 279 24.15 -32.97 0.03
N GLY A 280 25.32 -32.70 -0.53
CA GLY A 280 26.13 -33.73 -1.20
C GLY A 280 25.36 -34.38 -2.35
N ASP A 281 25.22 -35.71 -2.31
CA ASP A 281 24.54 -36.49 -3.37
C ASP A 281 23.04 -36.73 -3.10
N ARG A 282 22.45 -36.09 -2.07
CA ARG A 282 21.06 -36.36 -1.66
C ARG A 282 20.13 -35.17 -1.85
N PRO A 283 18.95 -35.35 -2.45
CA PRO A 283 17.96 -34.29 -2.59
C PRO A 283 17.37 -33.91 -1.23
N LEU A 284 17.31 -32.61 -0.94
CA LEU A 284 16.73 -32.04 0.30
C LEU A 284 15.20 -31.97 0.25
N LEU A 285 14.60 -31.98 -0.94
CA LEU A 285 13.14 -31.88 -1.12
C LEU A 285 12.61 -33.00 -2.03
N PRO A 286 11.41 -33.56 -1.81
CA PRO A 286 10.78 -34.49 -2.74
C PRO A 286 10.57 -33.85 -4.12
N ALA A 287 10.72 -34.63 -5.19
CA ALA A 287 10.45 -34.15 -6.55
C ALA A 287 8.98 -33.68 -6.67
N GLY A 288 8.77 -32.44 -7.10
CA GLY A 288 7.43 -31.89 -7.37
C GLY A 288 6.82 -31.01 -6.29
N THR A 289 7.50 -30.74 -5.16
CA THR A 289 7.05 -29.68 -4.24
C THR A 289 7.24 -28.31 -4.90
N THR A 290 6.15 -27.60 -5.17
CA THR A 290 6.10 -26.22 -5.69
C THR A 290 6.55 -25.19 -4.64
N GLY A 291 7.76 -25.39 -4.12
CA GLY A 291 8.44 -24.51 -3.19
C GLY A 291 9.33 -23.48 -3.87
N GLN A 292 9.06 -23.07 -5.11
CA GLN A 292 9.93 -22.13 -5.85
C GLN A 292 10.24 -20.87 -5.04
N ALA A 293 9.29 -20.32 -4.28
CA ALA A 293 9.52 -19.14 -3.43
C ALA A 293 10.48 -19.39 -2.25
N GLN A 294 10.50 -20.61 -1.68
CA GLN A 294 11.44 -20.99 -0.63
C GLN A 294 12.79 -21.42 -1.22
N LEU A 295 12.79 -22.05 -2.40
CA LEU A 295 13.98 -22.37 -3.19
C LEU A 295 14.77 -21.10 -3.54
N TYR A 296 14.09 -20.04 -4.00
CA TYR A 296 14.71 -18.74 -4.28
C TYR A 296 15.25 -18.06 -3.02
N ARG A 297 14.64 -18.24 -1.85
CA ARG A 297 15.16 -17.72 -0.57
C ARG A 297 16.38 -18.48 -0.09
N LEU A 298 16.39 -19.81 -0.21
CA LEU A 298 17.56 -20.63 0.11
C LEU A 298 18.71 -20.35 -0.86
N GLN A 299 18.41 -20.22 -2.15
CA GLN A 299 19.36 -19.89 -3.20
C GLN A 299 19.96 -18.49 -3.01
N ALA A 300 19.15 -17.49 -2.62
CA ALA A 300 19.64 -16.16 -2.29
C ALA A 300 20.51 -16.15 -1.02
N ALA A 301 20.17 -16.97 -0.02
CA ALA A 301 20.95 -17.11 1.21
C ALA A 301 22.30 -17.83 0.97
N LEU A 302 22.31 -18.90 0.17
CA LEU A 302 23.51 -19.66 -0.16
C LEU A 302 24.45 -18.89 -1.09
N LEU A 303 23.92 -18.24 -2.13
CA LEU A 303 24.73 -17.41 -3.05
C LEU A 303 25.31 -16.16 -2.38
N SER A 304 24.73 -15.68 -1.27
CA SER A 304 25.32 -14.60 -0.47
C SER A 304 26.49 -15.06 0.42
N SER A 305 26.70 -16.37 0.53
CA SER A 305 27.75 -16.98 1.36
C SER A 305 28.88 -17.64 0.57
N SER A 306 28.80 -17.65 -0.77
CA SER A 306 29.71 -18.38 -1.66
C SER A 306 30.60 -17.50 -2.55
N ASP A 307 30.81 -16.23 -2.21
CA ASP A 307 31.90 -15.45 -2.83
C ASP A 307 33.17 -15.60 -1.98
N PRO A 308 34.31 -16.03 -2.57
CA PRO A 308 35.57 -16.22 -1.86
C PRO A 308 36.16 -14.92 -1.29
#